data_AF-A0A6A8DG41-F1
#
_entry.id   AF-A0A6A8DG41-F1
#
_cell.length_a   1.000
_cell.length_b   1.000
_cell.length_c   1.000
_cell.angle_alpha   90.00
_cell.angle_beta   90.00
_cell.angle_gamma   90.00
#
_symmetry.space_group_name_H-M   'P 1'
#
loop_
_entity.id
_entity.type
_entity.pdbx_description
1 polymer ?
#
loop_
_entity_poly.entity_id
_entity_poly.type
_entity_poly.pdbx_seq_one_letter_code
_entity_poly.pdbx_strand_id
1 'polypeptide(L)'
;MKRLFFYIIVALQIMFLVGMAVSYYLIDYFGETIELKTLPVDPQDIFYGDYVTLRYEIEEIPSSTWQGEESPPYDSQVYVLLEKQNEVYNVVNASNERIEPSSGQVMLHAKYEYHDSMQNIYYVDYGLDRYYIEDNTGEQYEQSGEMVVTVAVAPWGQKKILDLE
;
A
#
# COMPACT_ATOMS: atom_id res chain seq x y z
N MET A 1 -35.53 23.14 19.58
CA MET A 1 -34.06 23.17 19.44
C MET A 1 -33.40 21.80 19.65
N LYS A 2 -33.62 21.09 20.76
CA LYS A 2 -32.99 19.76 21.01
C LYS A 2 -33.29 18.68 19.94
N ARG A 3 -34.52 18.62 19.42
CA ARG A 3 -34.90 17.67 18.35
C ARG A 3 -34.21 17.97 17.01
N LEU A 4 -34.07 19.25 16.66
CA LEU A 4 -33.35 19.66 15.44
C LEU A 4 -31.86 19.30 15.53
N PHE A 5 -31.26 19.55 16.70
CA PHE A 5 -29.87 19.19 16.98
C PHE A 5 -29.64 17.67 16.86
N PHE A 6 -30.56 16.86 17.38
CA PHE A 6 -30.52 15.41 17.21
C PHE A 6 -30.52 14.99 15.73
N TYR A 7 -31.43 15.53 14.91
CA TYR A 7 -31.46 15.23 13.48
C TYR A 7 -30.21 15.68 12.74
N ILE A 8 -29.62 16.82 13.11
CA ILE A 8 -28.37 17.31 12.53
C ILE A 8 -27.22 16.32 12.82
N ILE A 9 -27.11 15.83 14.05
CA ILE A 9 -26.08 14.85 14.41
C ILE A 9 -26.24 13.55 13.63
N VAL A 10 -27.48 13.03 13.54
CA VAL A 10 -27.75 11.80 12.78
C VAL A 10 -27.44 12.00 11.29
N ALA A 11 -27.83 13.14 10.72
CA ALA A 11 -27.50 13.47 9.33
C ALA A 11 -25.99 13.58 9.11
N LEU A 12 -25.24 14.17 10.05
CA LEU A 12 -23.77 14.25 9.98
C LEU A 12 -23.13 12.86 10.00
N GLN A 13 -23.62 11.95 10.84
CA GLN A 13 -23.13 10.56 10.90
C GLN A 13 -23.37 9.81 9.59
N ILE A 14 -24.58 9.93 9.01
CA ILE A 14 -24.90 9.32 7.72
C ILE A 14 -24.03 9.93 6.61
N MET A 15 -23.87 11.25 6.59
CA MET A 15 -23.03 11.95 5.63
C MET A 15 -21.57 11.51 5.73
N PHE A 16 -21.06 11.27 6.95
CA PHE A 16 -19.71 10.76 7.16
C PHE A 16 -19.53 9.35 6.55
N LEU A 17 -20.47 8.43 6.79
CA LEU A 17 -20.44 7.08 6.21
C LEU A 17 -20.51 7.12 4.67
N VAL A 18 -21.42 7.94 4.12
CA VAL A 18 -21.53 8.13 2.67
C VAL A 18 -20.25 8.74 2.11
N GLY A 19 -19.65 9.70 2.81
CA GLY A 19 -18.37 10.31 2.42
C GLY A 19 -17.24 9.28 2.30
N MET A 20 -17.12 8.35 3.25
CA MET A 20 -16.13 7.27 3.19
C MET A 20 -16.39 6.29 2.03
N ALA A 21 -17.65 5.95 1.77
CA ALA A 21 -17.98 5.09 0.63
C ALA A 21 -17.65 5.77 -0.70
N VAL A 22 -18.03 7.04 -0.85
CA VAL A 22 -17.75 7.82 -2.06
C VAL A 22 -16.25 8.00 -2.25
N SER A 23 -15.48 8.27 -1.19
CA SER A 23 -14.02 8.42 -1.31
C SER A 23 -13.37 7.16 -1.90
N TYR A 24 -13.83 5.96 -1.51
CA TYR A 24 -13.34 4.72 -2.08
C TYR A 24 -13.54 4.62 -3.61
N TYR A 25 -14.72 5.00 -4.11
CA TYR A 25 -14.99 5.00 -5.56
C TYR A 25 -14.27 6.13 -6.30
N LEU A 26 -13.97 7.24 -5.63
CA LEU A 26 -13.23 8.35 -6.23
C LEU A 26 -11.77 8.01 -6.54
N ILE A 27 -11.20 6.97 -5.91
CA ILE A 27 -9.84 6.48 -6.21
C ILE A 27 -9.75 6.08 -7.69
N ASP A 28 -10.80 5.49 -8.26
CA ASP A 28 -10.78 5.05 -9.66
C ASP A 28 -10.73 6.23 -10.65
N TYR A 29 -11.07 7.46 -10.20
CA TYR A 29 -11.06 8.67 -11.03
C TYR A 29 -9.89 9.61 -10.75
N PHE A 30 -9.46 9.71 -9.49
CA PHE A 30 -8.46 10.66 -9.02
C PHE A 30 -7.16 10.01 -8.56
N GLY A 31 -7.13 8.68 -8.45
CA GLY A 31 -5.95 7.94 -8.06
C GLY A 31 -4.92 7.87 -9.17
N GLU A 32 -3.66 8.04 -8.81
CA GLU A 32 -2.55 7.74 -9.70
C GLU A 32 -2.31 6.22 -9.70
N THR A 33 -2.21 5.64 -10.89
CA THR A 33 -1.98 4.20 -11.04
C THR A 33 -0.49 3.90 -11.09
N ILE A 34 -0.04 3.02 -10.21
CA ILE A 34 1.35 2.57 -10.11
C ILE A 34 1.44 1.06 -10.29
N GLU A 35 2.52 0.61 -10.93
CA GLU A 35 2.82 -0.81 -11.12
C GLU A 35 3.93 -1.21 -10.13
N LEU A 36 3.65 -2.21 -9.30
CA LEU A 36 4.54 -2.70 -8.26
C LEU A 36 4.92 -4.14 -8.54
N LYS A 37 6.22 -4.43 -8.46
CA LYS A 37 6.74 -5.78 -8.64
C LYS A 37 6.69 -6.56 -7.33
N THR A 38 6.21 -7.81 -7.40
CA THR A 38 6.22 -8.73 -6.26
C THR A 38 7.49 -9.57 -6.23
N LEU A 39 7.86 -9.98 -5.01
CA LEU A 39 8.84 -11.01 -4.76
C LEU A 39 8.16 -12.39 -4.82
N PRO A 40 8.89 -13.44 -5.25
CA PRO A 40 8.34 -14.79 -5.24
C PRO A 40 8.09 -15.24 -3.80
N VAL A 41 6.84 -15.57 -3.48
CA VAL A 41 6.43 -16.13 -2.19
C VAL A 41 6.15 -17.62 -2.35
N ASP A 42 6.69 -18.46 -1.47
CA ASP A 42 6.43 -19.90 -1.46
C ASP A 42 4.92 -20.14 -1.16
N PRO A 43 4.17 -20.84 -2.02
CA PRO A 43 2.71 -21.04 -1.89
C PRO A 43 2.28 -21.93 -0.71
N GLN A 44 3.16 -22.26 0.24
CA GLN A 44 2.78 -22.99 1.45
C GLN A 44 1.95 -22.13 2.41
N ASP A 45 0.66 -21.98 2.09
CA ASP A 45 -0.51 -22.40 2.90
C ASP A 45 -1.78 -21.72 2.31
N ILE A 46 -2.23 -22.23 1.16
CA ILE A 46 -3.42 -21.77 0.41
C ILE A 46 -4.74 -22.35 0.94
N PHE A 47 -4.71 -23.15 2.02
CA PHE A 47 -5.88 -23.92 2.47
C PHE A 47 -6.65 -23.30 3.65
N TYR A 48 -6.40 -22.03 3.98
CA TYR A 48 -7.10 -21.35 5.09
C TYR A 48 -7.98 -20.15 4.68
N GLY A 49 -8.20 -19.93 3.37
CA GLY A 49 -9.16 -18.96 2.81
C GLY A 49 -8.73 -18.43 1.44
N ASP A 50 -9.63 -17.70 0.77
CA ASP A 50 -9.49 -17.28 -0.64
C ASP A 50 -8.73 -15.94 -0.76
N TYR A 51 -7.48 -15.91 -0.29
CA TYR A 51 -6.56 -14.80 -0.55
C TYR A 51 -5.14 -15.27 -0.81
N VAL A 52 -4.40 -14.49 -1.60
CA VAL A 52 -2.97 -14.70 -1.88
C VAL A 52 -2.15 -13.73 -1.03
N THR A 53 -1.08 -14.24 -0.44
CA THR A 53 -0.08 -13.41 0.24
C THR A 53 0.91 -12.88 -0.80
N LEU A 54 0.98 -11.56 -0.91
CA LEU A 54 1.91 -10.84 -1.77
C LEU A 54 3.01 -10.23 -0.92
N ARG A 55 4.23 -10.21 -1.46
CA ARG A 55 5.36 -9.48 -0.89
C ARG A 55 5.92 -8.61 -1.99
N TYR A 56 6.27 -7.36 -1.71
CA TYR A 56 6.69 -6.41 -2.75
C TYR A 56 8.18 -6.11 -2.66
N GLU A 57 8.82 -5.87 -3.80
CA GLU A 57 10.24 -5.47 -3.81
C GLU A 57 10.44 -4.12 -3.09
N ILE A 58 9.45 -3.23 -3.16
CA ILE A 58 9.47 -1.91 -2.49
C ILE A 58 9.34 -1.97 -0.96
N GLU A 59 9.07 -3.13 -0.38
CA GLU A 59 9.08 -3.34 1.09
C GLU A 59 10.50 -3.44 1.63
N GLU A 60 11.44 -3.83 0.78
CA GLU A 60 12.85 -3.90 1.10
C GLU A 60 13.53 -2.60 0.69
N ILE A 61 13.74 -1.71 1.65
CA ILE A 61 14.35 -0.40 1.42
C ILE A 61 15.84 -0.50 1.76
N PRO A 62 16.75 -0.39 0.76
CA PRO A 62 18.17 -0.35 1.03
C PRO A 62 18.52 0.86 1.90
N SER A 63 19.48 0.71 2.81
CA SER A 63 19.92 1.83 3.66
C SER A 63 20.44 3.03 2.86
N SER A 64 20.88 2.82 1.61
CA SER A 64 21.34 3.90 0.72
C SER A 64 20.24 4.87 0.32
N THR A 65 18.98 4.43 0.33
CA THR A 65 17.80 5.25 0.03
C THR A 65 17.07 5.71 1.29
N TRP A 66 17.50 5.24 2.48
CA TRP A 66 16.93 5.63 3.76
C TRP A 66 17.56 6.93 4.27
N GLN A 67 16.73 7.95 4.54
CA GLN A 67 17.14 9.26 5.03
C GLN A 67 16.54 9.62 6.40
N GLY A 68 15.86 8.65 7.03
CA GLY A 68 15.26 8.82 8.35
C GLY A 68 16.18 8.47 9.51
N GLU A 69 15.60 8.37 10.70
CA GLU A 69 16.26 7.82 11.89
C GLU A 69 16.76 6.39 11.63
N GLU A 70 17.93 6.03 12.18
CA GLU A 70 18.52 4.69 11.95
C GLU A 70 17.66 3.54 12.50
N SER A 71 16.88 3.79 13.55
CA SER A 71 16.03 2.78 14.19
C SER A 71 14.70 3.40 14.65
N PRO A 72 13.76 3.63 13.72
CA PRO A 72 12.42 4.09 14.05
C PRO A 72 11.70 3.09 14.97
N PRO A 73 10.69 3.53 15.74
CA PRO A 73 9.83 2.62 16.48
C PRO A 73 9.06 1.68 15.53
N TYR A 74 8.85 0.43 15.97
CA TYR A 74 7.94 -0.51 15.28
C TYR A 74 6.56 0.13 15.06
N ASP A 75 5.96 -0.13 13.90
CA ASP A 75 4.66 0.39 13.45
C ASP A 75 4.60 1.93 13.30
N SER A 76 5.75 2.61 13.28
CA SER A 76 5.81 4.04 13.00
C SER A 76 5.57 4.34 11.52
N GLN A 77 5.01 5.53 11.25
CA GLN A 77 4.72 5.98 9.90
C GLN A 77 6.02 6.27 9.13
N VAL A 78 6.13 5.71 7.92
CA VAL A 78 7.21 5.94 6.98
C VAL A 78 6.64 6.48 5.67
N TYR A 79 7.31 7.47 5.10
CA TYR A 79 7.02 8.06 3.81
C TYR A 79 8.02 7.52 2.81
N VAL A 80 7.52 6.82 1.78
CA VAL A 80 8.33 6.22 0.73
C VAL A 80 8.02 6.91 -0.59
N LEU A 81 9.04 7.47 -1.22
CA LEU A 81 8.96 8.05 -2.56
C LEU A 81 9.33 6.99 -3.59
N LEU A 82 8.41 6.82 -4.53
CA LEU A 82 8.55 5.93 -5.67
C LEU A 82 8.68 6.72 -6.96
N GLU A 83 9.46 6.20 -7.91
CA GLU A 83 9.59 6.74 -9.25
C GLU A 83 9.52 5.62 -10.29
N LYS A 84 8.87 5.89 -11.42
CA LYS A 84 8.70 4.91 -12.50
C LYS A 84 10.02 4.70 -13.24
N GLN A 85 10.51 3.47 -13.23
CA GLN A 85 11.71 3.02 -13.94
C GLN A 85 11.41 1.72 -14.70
N ASN A 86 11.56 1.73 -16.04
CA ASN A 86 11.28 0.56 -16.89
C ASN A 86 9.89 -0.06 -16.63
N GLU A 87 8.85 0.79 -16.61
CA GLU A 87 7.44 0.43 -16.38
C GLU A 87 7.05 0.18 -14.90
N VAL A 88 7.97 -0.28 -14.06
CA VAL A 88 7.73 -0.53 -12.63
C VAL A 88 8.16 0.64 -11.73
N TYR A 89 7.45 0.87 -10.63
CA TYR A 89 7.82 1.86 -9.63
C TYR A 89 8.85 1.32 -8.63
N ASN A 90 9.93 2.07 -8.43
CA ASN A 90 11.04 1.70 -7.55
C ASN A 90 11.26 2.75 -6.46
N VAL A 91 11.79 2.32 -5.31
CA VAL A 91 12.09 3.22 -4.17
C VAL A 91 13.24 4.15 -4.52
N VAL A 92 13.01 5.45 -4.40
CA VAL A 92 14.03 6.49 -4.57
C VAL A 92 14.48 7.05 -3.23
N ASN A 93 13.55 7.19 -2.28
CA ASN A 93 13.82 7.78 -0.98
C ASN A 93 12.80 7.27 0.05
N ALA A 94 13.23 7.06 1.29
CA ALA A 94 12.34 6.74 2.39
C ALA A 94 12.78 7.42 3.68
N SER A 95 11.83 7.92 4.46
CA SER A 95 12.09 8.54 5.76
C SER A 95 10.90 8.40 6.69
N ASN A 96 11.16 8.44 8.00
CA ASN A 96 10.15 8.60 9.04
C ASN A 96 9.64 10.06 9.17
N GLU A 97 10.30 11.01 8.48
CA GLU A 97 9.85 12.39 8.34
C GLU A 97 9.11 12.61 7.00
N ARG A 98 8.21 13.58 6.96
CA ARG A 98 7.43 13.87 5.76
C ARG A 98 8.35 14.35 4.63
N ILE A 99 8.30 13.66 3.49
CA ILE A 99 9.00 14.05 2.27
C ILE A 99 7.97 14.52 1.24
N GLU A 100 8.20 15.67 0.60
CA GLU A 100 7.37 16.12 -0.51
C GLU A 100 7.81 15.44 -1.81
N PRO A 101 6.90 14.82 -2.57
CA PRO A 101 7.22 14.22 -3.87
C PRO A 101 7.60 15.31 -4.88
N SER A 102 8.65 15.05 -5.67
CA SER A 102 8.98 15.86 -6.85
C SER A 102 8.09 15.47 -8.04
N SER A 103 8.15 16.24 -9.14
CA SER A 103 7.37 15.94 -10.36
C SER A 103 7.68 14.53 -10.88
N GLY A 104 6.64 13.68 -10.97
CA GLY A 104 6.76 12.28 -11.44
C GLY A 104 7.06 11.26 -10.34
N GLN A 105 7.13 11.69 -9.07
CA GLN A 105 7.27 10.81 -7.92
C GLN A 105 5.92 10.62 -7.22
N VAL A 106 5.70 9.42 -6.72
CA VAL A 106 4.52 9.05 -5.94
C VAL A 106 4.95 8.77 -4.51
N MET A 107 4.26 9.40 -3.55
CA MET A 107 4.50 9.15 -2.13
C MET A 107 3.53 8.09 -1.62
N LEU A 108 4.06 7.00 -1.07
CA LEU A 108 3.32 6.01 -0.32
C LEU A 108 3.55 6.16 1.18
N HIS A 109 2.49 5.86 1.94
CA HIS A 109 2.58 5.66 3.37
C HIS A 109 2.77 4.19 3.66
N ALA A 110 3.75 3.88 4.50
CA ALA A 110 4.06 2.54 4.98
C ALA A 110 4.25 2.55 6.50
N LYS A 111 4.25 1.37 7.11
CA LYS A 111 4.55 1.16 8.51
C LYS A 111 5.93 0.52 8.64
N TYR A 112 6.76 1.05 9.52
CA TYR A 112 8.06 0.48 9.80
C TYR A 112 7.94 -0.87 10.51
N GLU A 113 8.65 -1.89 10.03
CA GLU A 113 8.75 -3.18 10.71
C GLU A 113 10.08 -3.33 11.44
N TYR A 114 11.17 -3.56 10.71
CA TYR A 114 12.49 -3.79 11.31
C TYR A 114 13.62 -3.45 10.35
N HIS A 115 14.83 -3.38 10.88
CA HIS A 115 16.06 -3.20 10.11
C HIS A 115 16.90 -4.47 10.21
N ASP A 116 17.19 -5.09 9.06
CA ASP A 116 18.18 -6.14 8.97
C ASP A 116 19.57 -5.51 8.84
N SER A 117 20.28 -5.43 9.97
CA SER A 117 21.65 -4.90 10.02
C SER A 117 22.68 -5.71 9.21
N MET A 118 22.42 -6.98 8.91
CA MET A 118 23.35 -7.82 8.13
C MET A 118 23.25 -7.53 6.64
N GLN A 119 22.03 -7.39 6.14
CA GLN A 119 21.76 -7.05 4.73
C GLN A 119 21.70 -5.54 4.48
N ASN A 120 21.60 -4.76 5.55
CA ASN A 120 21.45 -3.32 5.55
C ASN A 120 20.18 -2.86 4.81
N ILE A 121 19.06 -3.55 5.11
CA ILE A 121 17.74 -3.35 4.51
C ILE A 121 16.73 -3.03 5.59
N TYR A 122 15.91 -2.01 5.36
CA TYR A 122 14.77 -1.64 6.17
C TYR A 122 13.51 -2.26 5.59
N TYR A 123 12.75 -2.97 6.41
CA TYR A 123 11.49 -3.61 6.04
C TYR A 123 10.32 -2.73 6.45
N VAL A 124 9.38 -2.54 5.52
CA VAL A 124 8.17 -1.75 5.73
C VAL A 124 6.94 -2.49 5.20
N ASP A 125 5.78 -2.22 5.80
CA ASP A 125 4.47 -2.77 5.43
C ASP A 125 3.59 -1.68 4.78
N TYR A 126 3.11 -1.94 3.56
CA TYR A 126 2.19 -1.04 2.87
C TYR A 126 0.71 -1.39 3.10
N GLY A 127 0.41 -2.50 3.75
CA GLY A 127 -0.93 -3.04 3.93
C GLY A 127 -1.55 -3.52 2.61
N LEU A 128 -0.72 -3.95 1.67
CA LEU A 128 -1.11 -4.43 0.33
C LEU A 128 -0.87 -5.93 0.15
N ASP A 129 -0.39 -6.59 1.19
CA ASP A 129 0.15 -7.95 1.19
C ASP A 129 -0.93 -9.03 1.02
N ARG A 130 -2.21 -8.64 1.07
CA ARG A 130 -3.33 -9.57 0.96
C ARG A 130 -4.20 -9.20 -0.22
N TYR A 131 -4.20 -10.07 -1.22
CA TYR A 131 -5.09 -9.98 -2.37
C TYR A 131 -6.18 -11.04 -2.28
N TYR A 132 -7.44 -10.61 -2.15
CA TYR A 132 -8.58 -11.50 -2.04
C TYR A 132 -9.01 -11.96 -3.43
N ILE A 133 -9.11 -13.27 -3.62
CA ILE A 133 -9.44 -13.91 -4.88
C ILE A 133 -10.85 -14.51 -4.81
N GLU A 134 -11.41 -14.84 -5.98
CA GLU A 134 -12.65 -15.59 -6.05
C GLU A 134 -12.45 -17.05 -5.64
N ASP A 135 -13.52 -17.66 -5.11
CA ASP A 135 -13.41 -19.01 -4.58
C ASP A 135 -12.96 -20.02 -5.65
N ASN A 136 -11.94 -20.82 -5.33
CA ASN A 136 -11.34 -21.84 -6.22
C ASN A 136 -10.55 -21.31 -7.44
N THR A 137 -10.15 -20.03 -7.48
CA THR A 137 -9.26 -19.51 -8.56
C THR A 137 -7.78 -19.46 -8.18
N GLY A 138 -7.40 -19.97 -7.00
CA GLY A 138 -6.04 -19.91 -6.46
C GLY A 138 -4.97 -20.55 -7.35
N GLU A 139 -5.29 -21.68 -7.99
CA GLU A 139 -4.37 -22.43 -8.85
C GLU A 139 -3.79 -21.61 -10.02
N GLN A 140 -4.49 -20.56 -10.48
CA GLN A 140 -4.01 -19.69 -11.57
C GLN A 140 -2.84 -18.79 -11.14
N TYR A 141 -2.74 -18.51 -9.84
CA TYR A 141 -1.71 -17.67 -9.25
C TYR A 141 -0.58 -18.50 -8.59
N GLU A 142 -0.73 -19.82 -8.50
CA GLU A 142 0.27 -20.76 -7.95
C GLU A 142 1.51 -20.97 -8.86
N GLN A 143 1.40 -20.66 -10.16
CA GLN A 143 2.45 -20.91 -11.16
C GLN A 143 3.20 -19.65 -11.60
N SER A 144 2.75 -18.50 -11.14
CA SER A 144 3.28 -17.20 -11.53
C SER A 144 4.36 -16.81 -10.53
N GLY A 145 5.62 -16.77 -10.97
CA GLY A 145 6.75 -16.39 -10.13
C GLY A 145 6.68 -14.92 -9.72
N GLU A 146 7.43 -14.07 -10.40
CA GLU A 146 7.32 -12.61 -10.22
C GLU A 146 6.01 -12.14 -10.88
N MET A 147 5.18 -11.40 -10.13
CA MET A 147 3.93 -10.79 -10.62
C MET A 147 4.05 -9.27 -10.56
N VAL A 148 3.23 -8.58 -11.36
CA VAL A 148 3.09 -7.13 -11.34
C VAL A 148 1.70 -6.78 -10.86
N VAL A 149 1.64 -6.02 -9.77
CA VAL A 149 0.39 -5.56 -9.16
C VAL A 149 0.16 -4.13 -9.56
N THR A 150 -1.02 -3.86 -10.11
CA THR A 150 -1.47 -2.51 -10.41
C THR A 150 -2.22 -1.94 -9.21
N VAL A 151 -1.71 -0.84 -8.64
CA VAL A 151 -2.27 -0.18 -7.45
C VAL A 151 -2.66 1.26 -7.78
N ALA A 152 -3.86 1.67 -7.39
CA ALA A 152 -4.27 3.06 -7.42
C ALA A 152 -4.00 3.75 -6.08
N VAL A 153 -3.35 4.90 -6.13
CA VAL A 153 -2.98 5.72 -4.98
C VAL A 153 -3.72 7.04 -5.05
N ALA A 154 -4.60 7.28 -4.08
CA ALA A 154 -5.36 8.50 -4.00
C ALA A 154 -4.53 9.66 -3.43
N PRO A 155 -4.83 10.93 -3.80
CA PRO A 155 -4.15 12.10 -3.24
C PRO A 155 -4.25 12.23 -1.71
N TRP A 156 -5.25 11.60 -1.09
CA TRP A 156 -5.42 11.54 0.37
C TRP A 156 -4.73 10.32 1.03
N GLY A 157 -3.93 9.56 0.28
CA GLY A 157 -3.10 8.45 0.78
C GLY A 157 -3.78 7.08 0.83
N GLN A 158 -5.04 6.98 0.41
CA GLN A 158 -5.73 5.69 0.30
C GLN A 158 -5.20 4.90 -0.89
N LYS A 159 -5.08 3.58 -0.73
CA LYS A 159 -4.53 2.66 -1.73
C LYS A 159 -5.58 1.60 -2.08
N LYS A 160 -5.61 1.16 -3.33
CA LYS A 160 -6.51 0.12 -3.81
C LYS A 160 -5.79 -0.72 -4.87
N ILE A 161 -5.79 -2.04 -4.72
CA ILE A 161 -5.32 -2.95 -5.77
C ILE A 161 -6.38 -3.00 -6.87
N LEU A 162 -5.97 -2.74 -8.11
CA LEU A 162 -6.83 -2.78 -9.28
C LEU A 162 -6.72 -4.12 -10.00
N ASP A 163 -5.49 -4.62 -10.17
CA ASP A 163 -5.23 -5.81 -10.95
C ASP A 163 -3.94 -6.52 -10.51
N LEU A 164 -3.83 -7.81 -10.85
CA LEU A 164 -2.69 -8.68 -10.59
C LEU A 164 -2.34 -9.44 -11.88
N GLU A 165 -1.20 -9.11 -12.49
CA GLU A 165 -0.71 -9.69 -13.75
C GLU A 165 0.56 -10.56 -13.56
#